data_AF-A0A2V6SHE6-F1
#
_entry.id   AF-A0A2V6SHE6-F1
#
_cell.length_a   1.000
_cell.length_b   1.000
_cell.length_c   1.000
_cell.angle_alpha   90.00
_cell.angle_beta   90.00
_cell.angle_gamma   90.00
#
_symmetry.space_group_name_H-M   'P 1'
#
loop_
_entity.id
_entity.type
_entity.pdbx_description
1 polymer ?
#
loop_
_entity_poly.entity_id
_entity_poly.type
_entity_poly.pdbx_seq_one_letter_code
_entity_poly.pdbx_strand_id
1 'polypeptide(L)'
;MLVGTSLSLSGRFRRQGEQARDGLQLWVEYARDAGQRPAPRLIVLDDESRAGVAQAHAQRLLAEHQVDVLVGPYSSGLVRTVAPIADAAGKVLWNHGGTSDAILRRELCEW
;
A
#
# COMPACT_ATOMS: atom_id res chain seq x y z
N MET A 1 11.32 -5.63 -9.46
CA MET A 1 10.04 -5.42 -8.79
C MET A 1 9.89 -3.95 -8.43
N LEU A 2 8.78 -3.33 -8.81
CA LEU A 2 8.38 -1.99 -8.45
C LEU A 2 7.21 -2.07 -7.46
N VAL A 3 7.40 -1.50 -6.28
CA VAL A 3 6.43 -1.53 -5.19
C VAL A 3 5.83 -0.14 -5.05
N GLY A 4 4.49 -0.05 -5.10
CA GLY A 4 3.75 1.17 -4.82
C GLY A 4 3.23 1.17 -3.40
N THR A 5 3.34 2.30 -2.71
CA THR A 5 2.77 2.45 -1.38
C THR A 5 2.18 3.84 -1.18
N SER A 6 0.99 3.85 -0.59
CA SER A 6 0.30 5.03 -0.11
C SER A 6 0.44 5.01 1.41
N LEU A 7 1.18 5.95 1.98
CA LEU A 7 1.48 5.98 3.42
C LEU A 7 1.07 7.33 3.99
N SER A 8 0.57 7.33 5.22
CA SER A 8 0.31 8.57 5.95
C SER A 8 1.64 9.19 6.40
N LEU A 9 2.25 10.04 5.58
CA LEU A 9 3.44 10.82 5.94
C LEU A 9 3.06 12.17 6.54
N SER A 10 1.78 12.53 6.43
CA SER A 10 1.14 13.60 7.18
C SER A 10 -0.23 13.16 7.74
N GLY A 11 -0.85 14.02 8.54
CA GLY A 11 -2.12 13.75 9.20
C GLY A 11 -2.01 12.86 10.45
N ARG A 12 -3.15 12.32 10.88
CA ARG A 12 -3.30 11.63 12.19
C ARG A 12 -2.49 10.34 12.34
N PHE A 13 -2.16 9.66 11.23
CA PHE A 13 -1.43 8.39 11.23
C PHE A 13 0.05 8.56 10.86
N ARG A 14 0.57 9.80 10.89
CA ARG A 14 1.94 10.13 10.50
C ARG A 14 3.00 9.23 11.12
N ARG A 15 2.94 8.98 12.43
CA ARG A 15 3.95 8.14 13.11
C ARG A 15 4.02 6.74 12.51
N GLN A 16 2.88 6.11 12.25
CA GLN A 16 2.82 4.75 11.71
C GLN A 16 3.21 4.71 10.23
N GLY A 17 2.85 5.74 9.45
CA GLY A 17 3.31 5.83 8.07
C GLY A 17 4.82 6.09 7.95
N GLU A 18 5.41 6.92 8.82
CA GLU A 18 6.87 7.09 8.92
C GLU A 18 7.57 5.77 9.25
N GLN A 19 7.07 5.02 10.24
CA GLN A 19 7.60 3.69 10.59
C GLN A 19 7.53 2.70 9.42
N ALA A 20 6.40 2.67 8.70
CA ALA A 20 6.23 1.81 7.52
C ALA A 20 7.18 2.20 6.38
N ARG A 21 7.35 3.51 6.12
CA ARG A 21 8.28 4.04 5.12
C ARG A 21 9.71 3.61 5.44
N ASP A 22 10.14 3.82 6.68
CA ASP A 22 11.51 3.55 7.10
C ASP A 22 11.81 2.04 7.01
N GLY A 23 10.85 1.18 7.38
CA GLY A 23 10.97 -0.27 7.21
C GLY A 23 11.07 -0.71 5.75
N LEU A 24 10.29 -0.11 4.85
CA LEU A 24 10.37 -0.39 3.42
C LEU A 24 11.69 0.08 2.81
N GLN A 25 12.18 1.26 3.21
CA GLN A 25 13.48 1.77 2.77
C GLN A 25 14.62 0.86 3.22
N LEU A 26 14.61 0.43 4.49
CA LEU A 26 15.57 -0.52 5.02
C LEU A 26 15.54 -1.86 4.26
N TRP A 27 14.35 -2.35 3.90
CA TRP A 27 14.24 -3.57 3.09
C TRP A 27 14.86 -3.41 1.69
N VAL A 28 14.65 -2.28 1.01
CA VAL A 28 15.29 -1.99 -0.29
C VAL A 28 16.81 -1.96 -0.16
N GLU A 29 17.32 -1.31 0.90
CA GLU A 29 18.75 -1.25 1.20
C GLU A 29 19.32 -2.66 1.43
N TYR A 30 18.69 -3.44 2.28
CA TYR A 30 19.12 -4.81 2.59
C TYR A 30 19.13 -5.70 1.34
N ALA A 31 18.09 -5.62 0.49
CA ALA A 31 18.03 -6.38 -0.75
C ALA A 31 19.17 -6.01 -1.71
N ARG A 32 19.49 -4.72 -1.81
CA ARG A 32 20.60 -4.23 -2.63
C ARG A 32 21.95 -4.71 -2.10
N ASP A 33 22.17 -4.62 -0.79
CA ASP A 33 23.43 -5.02 -0.15
C ASP A 33 23.63 -6.54 -0.19
N ALA A 34 22.54 -7.32 -0.13
CA ALA A 34 22.56 -8.76 -0.34
C ALA A 34 22.80 -9.17 -1.81
N GLY A 35 22.95 -8.20 -2.72
CA GLY A 35 23.28 -8.47 -4.13
C GLY A 35 22.08 -8.83 -5.02
N GLN A 36 20.84 -8.59 -4.57
CA GLN A 36 19.66 -8.83 -5.42
C GLN A 36 19.67 -7.90 -6.64
N ARG A 37 19.60 -8.47 -7.85
CA ARG A 37 19.58 -7.72 -9.12
C ARG A 37 18.43 -8.16 -10.03
N PRO A 38 17.50 -7.25 -10.42
CA PRO A 38 17.38 -5.88 -9.93
C PRO A 38 16.85 -5.86 -8.48
N ALA A 39 17.35 -4.92 -7.67
CA ALA A 39 16.81 -4.66 -6.33
C ALA A 39 15.37 -4.11 -6.44
N PRO A 40 14.53 -4.30 -5.40
CA PRO A 40 13.21 -3.68 -5.35
C PRO A 40 13.31 -2.14 -5.42
N ARG A 41 12.31 -1.50 -6.03
CA ARG A 41 12.17 -0.04 -6.06
C ARG A 41 10.85 0.36 -5.42
N LEU A 42 10.81 1.52 -4.77
CA LEU A 42 9.62 2.05 -4.11
C LEU A 42 9.12 3.32 -4.79
N ILE A 43 7.80 3.44 -4.90
CA ILE A 43 7.10 4.70 -5.10
C ILE A 43 6.25 4.93 -3.87
N VAL A 44 6.54 6.02 -3.14
CA VAL A 44 5.87 6.38 -1.89
C VAL A 44 5.07 7.65 -2.12
N LEU A 45 3.76 7.59 -1.85
CA LEU A 45 2.85 8.73 -1.93
C LEU A 45 2.26 9.01 -0.54
N ASP A 46 2.16 10.29 -0.16
CA ASP A 46 1.53 10.69 1.10
C ASP A 46 0.00 10.70 0.96
N ASP A 47 -0.70 9.91 1.76
CA ASP A 47 -2.17 9.91 1.78
C ASP A 47 -2.79 10.88 2.78
N GLU A 48 -1.98 11.60 3.55
CA GLU A 48 -2.45 12.59 4.53
C GLU A 48 -3.42 12.01 5.58
N SER A 49 -3.40 10.69 5.78
CA SER A 49 -4.37 9.92 6.57
C SER A 49 -5.81 9.98 6.06
N ARG A 50 -6.01 10.25 4.76
CA ARG A 50 -7.33 10.46 4.13
C ARG A 50 -7.64 9.32 3.15
N ALA A 51 -8.77 8.65 3.38
CA ALA A 51 -9.19 7.50 2.57
C ALA A 51 -9.34 7.81 1.07
N GLY A 52 -9.94 8.96 0.72
CA GLY A 52 -10.07 9.36 -0.69
C GLY A 52 -8.73 9.64 -1.39
N VAL A 53 -7.71 10.09 -0.64
CA VAL A 53 -6.35 10.29 -1.18
C VAL A 53 -5.67 8.95 -1.39
N ALA A 54 -5.75 8.03 -0.42
CA ALA A 54 -5.22 6.67 -0.56
C ALA A 54 -5.86 5.91 -1.75
N GLN A 55 -7.17 6.10 -1.96
CA GLN A 55 -7.90 5.55 -3.09
C GLN A 55 -7.36 6.06 -4.43
N ALA A 56 -7.19 7.38 -4.57
CA ALA A 56 -6.64 8.00 -5.78
C ALA A 56 -5.19 7.57 -6.05
N HIS A 57 -4.37 7.46 -4.99
CA HIS A 57 -3.00 6.96 -5.09
C HIS A 57 -2.94 5.52 -5.57
N ALA A 58 -3.82 4.64 -5.08
CA ALA A 58 -3.89 3.27 -5.56
C ALA A 58 -4.18 3.20 -7.08
N GLN A 59 -5.17 3.98 -7.55
CA GLN A 59 -5.46 4.07 -8.99
C GLN A 59 -4.25 4.57 -9.78
N ARG A 60 -3.59 5.64 -9.31
CA ARG A 60 -2.42 6.23 -9.95
C ARG A 60 -1.23 5.26 -10.00
N LEU A 61 -0.94 4.59 -8.88
CA LEU A 61 0.15 3.62 -8.78
C LEU A 61 -0.04 2.45 -9.75
N LEU A 62 -1.27 1.99 -9.93
CA LEU A 62 -1.58 0.89 -10.84
C LEU A 62 -1.65 1.33 -12.31
N ALA A 63 -2.30 2.46 -12.61
CA ALA A 63 -2.56 2.89 -13.99
C ALA A 63 -1.38 3.63 -14.62
N GLU A 64 -0.76 4.58 -13.89
CA GLU A 64 0.33 5.41 -14.42
C GLU A 64 1.68 4.76 -14.15
N HIS A 65 1.93 4.34 -12.90
CA HIS A 65 3.23 3.82 -12.50
C HIS A 65 3.38 2.31 -12.74
N GLN A 66 2.28 1.61 -13.01
CA GLN A 66 2.25 0.18 -13.32
C GLN A 66 3.02 -0.66 -12.30
N VAL A 67 2.82 -0.39 -11.01
CA VAL A 67 3.52 -1.12 -9.94
C VAL A 67 3.15 -2.60 -9.94
N ASP A 68 4.09 -3.44 -9.50
CA ASP A 68 3.91 -4.89 -9.44
C ASP A 68 3.03 -5.28 -8.24
N VAL A 69 3.20 -4.58 -7.12
CA VAL A 69 2.52 -4.85 -5.84
C VAL A 69 2.24 -3.54 -5.11
N LEU A 70 1.11 -3.51 -4.41
CA LEU A 70 0.76 -2.45 -3.46
C LEU A 70 1.08 -2.89 -2.04
N VAL A 71 1.66 -2.00 -1.23
CA VAL A 71 1.88 -2.21 0.21
C VAL A 71 1.15 -1.12 1.00
N GLY A 72 0.35 -1.50 1.99
CA GLY A 72 -0.46 -0.56 2.76
C GLY A 72 -1.72 -0.11 2.05
N PRO A 73 -2.40 0.95 2.52
CA PRO A 73 -2.01 1.95 3.52
C PRO A 73 -2.14 1.49 4.99
N TYR A 74 -1.85 2.39 5.94
CA TYR A 74 -2.06 2.16 7.38
C TYR A 74 -3.51 2.44 7.80
N SER A 75 -4.04 1.60 8.70
CA SER A 75 -5.41 1.52 9.22
C SER A 75 -6.43 0.79 8.34
N SER A 76 -7.35 0.10 9.00
CA SER A 76 -8.42 -0.66 8.34
C SER A 76 -9.31 0.20 7.44
N GLY A 77 -9.59 1.44 7.84
CA GLY A 77 -10.45 2.34 7.07
C GLY A 77 -9.85 2.71 5.71
N LEU A 78 -8.55 2.98 5.68
CA LEU A 78 -7.85 3.32 4.43
C LEU A 78 -7.66 2.05 3.56
N VAL A 79 -7.27 0.92 4.17
CA VAL A 79 -7.10 -0.35 3.45
C VAL A 79 -8.39 -0.79 2.77
N ARG A 80 -9.55 -0.62 3.41
CA ARG A 80 -10.86 -0.95 2.81
C ARG A 80 -11.17 -0.17 1.53
N THR A 81 -10.58 1.01 1.34
CA THR A 81 -10.76 1.79 0.10
C THR A 81 -9.80 1.38 -1.01
N VAL A 82 -8.66 0.78 -0.66
CA VAL A 82 -7.62 0.37 -1.61
C VAL A 82 -7.79 -1.08 -2.06
N ALA A 83 -8.27 -1.97 -1.17
CA ALA A 83 -8.42 -3.40 -1.46
C ALA A 83 -9.28 -3.69 -2.70
N PRO A 84 -10.46 -3.07 -2.91
CA PRO A 84 -11.26 -3.32 -4.12
C PRO A 84 -10.56 -2.88 -5.41
N ILE A 85 -9.72 -1.84 -5.35
CA ILE A 85 -8.97 -1.35 -6.52
C ILE A 85 -7.87 -2.35 -6.90
N ALA A 86 -7.15 -2.87 -5.90
CA ALA A 86 -6.14 -3.89 -6.13
C ALA A 86 -6.76 -5.19 -6.70
N ASP A 87 -7.89 -5.64 -6.12
CA ASP A 87 -8.62 -6.83 -6.58
C ASP A 87 -9.10 -6.66 -8.03
N ALA A 88 -9.74 -5.53 -8.35
CA ALA A 88 -10.23 -5.23 -9.70
C ALA A 88 -9.11 -5.17 -10.75
N ALA A 89 -7.90 -4.75 -10.35
CA ALA A 89 -6.73 -4.71 -11.22
C ALA A 89 -5.98 -6.06 -11.29
N GLY A 90 -6.39 -7.08 -10.53
CA GLY A 90 -5.69 -8.36 -10.42
C GLY A 90 -4.28 -8.21 -9.80
N LYS A 91 -4.09 -7.24 -8.91
CA LYS A 91 -2.80 -6.93 -8.29
C LYS A 91 -2.78 -7.30 -6.82
N VAL A 92 -1.60 -7.74 -6.35
CA VAL A 92 -1.40 -8.08 -4.94
C VAL A 92 -1.42 -6.80 -4.11
N LEU A 93 -2.19 -6.85 -3.02
CA LEU A 93 -2.16 -5.88 -1.93
C LEU A 93 -1.59 -6.54 -0.66
N TRP A 94 -0.38 -6.17 -0.27
CA TRP A 94 0.14 -6.50 1.06
C TRP A 94 -0.42 -5.51 2.09
N ASN A 95 -1.47 -5.95 2.78
CA ASN A 95 -2.01 -5.24 3.93
C ASN A 95 -1.07 -5.35 5.14
N HIS A 96 -0.38 -4.27 5.51
CA HIS A 96 0.51 -4.24 6.68
C HIS A 96 -0.10 -3.52 7.90
N GLY A 97 -1.19 -2.77 7.74
CA GLY A 97 -1.69 -1.84 8.76
C GLY A 97 -3.20 -1.88 9.01
N GLY A 98 -3.96 -2.66 8.24
CA GLY A 98 -5.38 -2.90 8.44
C GLY A 98 -5.61 -4.17 9.26
N THR A 99 -6.35 -4.05 10.35
CA THR A 99 -6.59 -5.12 11.33
C THR A 99 -8.03 -5.64 11.34
N SER A 100 -8.93 -5.02 10.58
CA SER A 100 -10.34 -5.38 10.58
C SER A 100 -10.62 -6.55 9.65
N ASP A 101 -11.34 -7.55 10.13
CA ASP A 101 -11.89 -8.65 9.32
C ASP A 101 -12.74 -8.16 8.16
N ALA A 102 -13.36 -6.97 8.29
CA ALA A 102 -14.16 -6.34 7.25
C ALA A 102 -13.32 -5.95 6.01
N ILE A 103 -12.00 -6.07 6.06
CA ILE A 103 -11.11 -5.95 4.88
C ILE A 103 -11.23 -7.22 4.01
N LEU A 104 -11.39 -8.39 4.63
CA LEU A 104 -11.42 -9.69 3.95
C LEU A 104 -12.84 -10.13 3.56
N ARG A 105 -13.85 -9.61 4.25
CA ARG A 105 -15.25 -9.93 3.93
C ARG A 105 -15.61 -9.31 2.57
N ARG A 106 -15.67 -10.15 1.53
CA ARG A 106 -16.62 -9.91 0.44
C ARG A 106 -18.00 -9.89 1.08
N GLU A 107 -18.80 -8.87 0.80
CA GLU A 107 -20.24 -8.99 1.00
C GLU A 107 -20.65 -10.18 0.13
N LEU A 108 -20.87 -11.32 0.78
CA LEU A 108 -21.46 -12.49 0.14
C LEU A 108 -22.84 -12.01 -0.29
N CYS A 109 -23.05 -11.81 -1.60
CA CYS A 109 -24.40 -11.72 -2.13
C CYS A 109 -25.09 -13.04 -1.76
N GLU A 110 -25.93 -12.99 -0.74
CA GLU A 110 -26.94 -14.01 -0.47
C GLU A 110 -27.87 -14.02 -1.70
N TRP A 111 -27.87 -15.14 -2.42
CA TRP A 111 -28.85 -15.45 -3.45
C TRP A 111 -30.03 -16.18 -2.83
#